data_AF-A0A2G8RTS7-F1
#
_entry.id   AF-A0A2G8RTS7-F1
#
_cell.length_a   1.000
_cell.length_b   1.000
_cell.length_c   1.000
_cell.angle_alpha   90.00
_cell.angle_beta   90.00
_cell.angle_gamma   90.00
#
_symmetry.space_group_name_H-M   'P 1'
#
loop_
_entity.id
_entity.type
_entity.pdbx_description
1 polymer ?
#
loop_
_entity_poly.entity_id
_entity_poly.type
_entity_poly.pdbx_seq_one_letter_code
_entity_poly.pdbx_strand_id
1 'polypeptide(L)'
;MSSTRCSINISLLSSSAKLALARRHNLPHLNGKLVACTQPQRVAAISVATRVAEEMDANANVVSLGKEVGYSIPFEDMIEPGTTFLKYLTDDMLLQEAVADPNLQRYSTIIVDEAHERTLATDILIGLLKMVLKRRPDLKLIIMSATLDDAKFRKYISLGRQKAPLFTLPSRAFPVEIFYTREPEPDYLEAAILTVLMVHRVEDPGDILLFLTEEEEIQEACKKIASEADELINQDPDNIGPLVSSSGFLIPLLLHDDQAVHRDVK
;
A
#
# COMPACT_ATOMS: atom_id res chain seq x y z
N MET A 1 -10.62 -18.64 -26.11
CA MET A 1 -9.42 -19.04 -25.34
C MET A 1 -9.64 -18.68 -23.88
N SER A 2 -9.27 -19.58 -22.96
CA SER A 2 -9.75 -19.66 -21.57
C SER A 2 -9.59 -18.33 -20.78
N SER A 3 -10.68 -17.58 -20.64
CA SER A 3 -10.72 -16.39 -19.77
C SER A 3 -10.67 -16.86 -18.32
N THR A 4 -9.61 -16.50 -17.62
CA THR A 4 -9.32 -17.03 -16.29
C THR A 4 -10.24 -16.37 -15.25
N ARG A 5 -11.07 -17.19 -14.57
CA ARG A 5 -12.24 -16.78 -13.75
C ARG A 5 -11.87 -16.13 -12.40
N CYS A 6 -10.67 -16.40 -11.93
CA CYS A 6 -10.07 -15.83 -10.74
C CYS A 6 -8.58 -15.81 -11.04
N SER A 7 -7.92 -14.67 -10.84
CA SER A 7 -6.48 -14.50 -11.02
C SER A 7 -5.95 -14.02 -9.70
N ILE A 8 -5.23 -14.89 -8.97
CA ILE A 8 -4.47 -14.41 -7.83
C ILE A 8 -3.22 -13.76 -8.41
N ASN A 9 -3.10 -12.46 -8.25
CA ASN A 9 -1.84 -11.77 -8.48
C ASN A 9 -1.17 -11.63 -7.12
N ILE A 10 -0.36 -12.63 -6.72
CA ILE A 10 0.50 -12.48 -5.55
C ILE A 10 1.69 -11.65 -5.96
N SER A 11 1.48 -10.36 -5.93
CA SER A 11 2.48 -9.39 -6.28
C SER A 11 2.41 -8.27 -5.27
N LEU A 12 3.59 -7.92 -4.77
CA LEU A 12 3.95 -6.57 -4.36
C LEU A 12 3.73 -5.66 -5.58
N LEU A 13 2.48 -5.32 -5.89
CA LEU A 13 2.23 -4.30 -6.90
C LEU A 13 2.38 -2.99 -6.17
N SER A 14 3.41 -2.26 -6.56
CA SER A 14 3.46 -0.85 -6.26
C SER A 14 2.21 -0.13 -6.76
N SER A 15 1.99 1.10 -6.27
CA SER A 15 0.94 2.02 -6.72
C SER A 15 0.79 2.05 -8.24
N SER A 16 1.91 2.00 -8.97
CA SER A 16 1.97 2.05 -10.44
C SER A 16 1.34 0.84 -11.14
N ALA A 17 1.26 -0.32 -10.49
CA ALA A 17 0.59 -1.48 -11.06
C ALA A 17 -0.91 -1.51 -10.76
N LYS A 18 -1.36 -0.94 -9.63
CA LYS A 18 -2.78 -0.60 -9.41
C LYS A 18 -3.24 0.43 -10.45
N LEU A 19 -2.37 1.40 -10.76
CA LEU A 19 -2.53 2.39 -11.84
C LEU A 19 -2.64 1.73 -13.23
N ALA A 20 -1.81 0.72 -13.53
CA ALA A 20 -1.89 -0.01 -14.80
C ALA A 20 -3.21 -0.78 -14.98
N LEU A 21 -3.80 -1.26 -13.87
CA LEU A 21 -5.14 -1.86 -13.87
C LEU A 21 -6.22 -0.78 -14.10
N ALA A 22 -6.09 0.38 -13.44
CA ALA A 22 -6.99 1.53 -13.56
C ALA A 22 -6.99 2.15 -14.97
N ARG A 23 -5.81 2.25 -15.61
CA ARG A 23 -5.62 2.74 -16.99
C ARG A 23 -6.31 1.89 -18.04
N ARG A 24 -6.73 0.67 -17.70
CA ARG A 24 -7.57 -0.18 -18.54
C ARG A 24 -9.07 0.03 -18.28
N HIS A 25 -9.50 1.25 -17.93
CA HIS A 25 -10.91 1.64 -17.73
C HIS A 25 -11.84 1.24 -18.89
N ASN A 26 -11.34 1.22 -20.15
CA ASN A 26 -12.13 0.83 -21.33
C ASN A 26 -12.22 -0.69 -21.54
N LEU A 27 -12.01 -1.50 -20.50
CA LEU A 27 -12.22 -2.94 -20.65
C LEU A 27 -13.71 -3.27 -20.72
N PRO A 28 -14.17 -4.12 -21.66
CA PRO A 28 -15.59 -4.41 -21.92
C PRO A 28 -16.42 -4.87 -20.70
N HIS A 29 -15.77 -5.37 -19.66
CA HIS A 29 -16.39 -5.83 -18.42
C HIS A 29 -16.69 -4.73 -17.39
N LEU A 30 -16.26 -3.48 -17.64
CA LEU A 30 -16.48 -2.32 -16.77
C LEU A 30 -17.76 -1.52 -17.11
N ASN A 31 -18.55 -1.93 -18.11
CA ASN A 31 -19.78 -1.24 -18.52
C ASN A 31 -20.73 -0.97 -17.33
N GLY A 32 -20.69 0.25 -16.79
CA GLY A 32 -21.50 0.69 -15.65
C GLY A 32 -21.16 0.04 -14.30
N LYS A 33 -20.00 -0.60 -14.16
CA LYS A 33 -19.56 -1.29 -12.93
C LYS A 33 -18.22 -0.76 -12.43
N LEU A 34 -18.07 -0.74 -11.11
CA LEU A 34 -16.90 -0.25 -10.39
C LEU A 34 -15.81 -1.33 -10.27
N VAL A 35 -14.60 -0.87 -9.95
CA VAL A 35 -13.52 -1.68 -9.37
C VAL A 35 -13.38 -1.28 -7.91
N ALA A 36 -13.46 -2.26 -7.00
CA ALA A 36 -13.15 -2.08 -5.59
C ALA A 36 -11.71 -2.52 -5.31
N CYS A 37 -10.96 -1.73 -4.55
CA CYS A 37 -9.66 -2.09 -4.00
C CYS A 37 -9.70 -1.93 -2.49
N THR A 38 -9.68 -3.05 -1.75
CA THR A 38 -9.74 -2.99 -0.29
C THR A 38 -8.36 -2.75 0.29
N GLN A 39 -8.31 -2.05 1.43
CA GLN A 39 -7.14 -1.84 2.26
C GLN A 39 -7.49 -2.19 3.70
N PRO A 40 -6.62 -2.86 4.46
CA PRO A 40 -6.88 -3.20 5.86
C PRO A 40 -6.96 -1.96 6.76
N GLN A 41 -6.26 -0.87 6.39
CA GLN A 41 -6.13 0.33 7.20
C GLN A 41 -6.77 1.55 6.51
N ARG A 42 -7.40 2.43 7.31
CA ARG A 42 -8.04 3.67 6.83
C ARG A 42 -7.05 4.59 6.13
N VAL A 43 -5.88 4.82 6.74
CA VAL A 43 -4.85 5.71 6.20
C VAL A 43 -4.35 5.20 4.85
N ALA A 44 -4.22 3.88 4.69
CA ALA A 44 -3.84 3.25 3.42
C ALA A 44 -4.90 3.48 2.33
N ALA A 45 -6.19 3.32 2.65
CA ALA A 45 -7.27 3.58 1.69
C ALA A 45 -7.26 5.03 1.17
N ILE A 46 -7.08 6.02 2.07
CA ILE A 46 -7.03 7.44 1.71
C ILE A 46 -5.79 7.75 0.87
N SER A 47 -4.60 7.46 1.41
CA SER A 47 -3.33 7.83 0.78
C SER A 47 -3.13 7.18 -0.59
N VAL A 48 -3.48 5.90 -0.75
CA VAL A 48 -3.38 5.21 -2.04
C VAL A 48 -4.37 5.80 -3.04
N ALA A 49 -5.60 6.12 -2.62
CA ALA A 49 -6.58 6.76 -3.49
C ALA A 49 -6.10 8.14 -3.97
N THR A 50 -5.59 8.97 -3.05
CA THR A 50 -5.02 10.28 -3.35
C THR A 50 -3.86 10.16 -4.33
N ARG A 51 -2.87 9.31 -4.03
CA ARG A 51 -1.71 9.13 -4.91
C ARG A 51 -2.08 8.61 -6.30
N VAL A 52 -3.02 7.67 -6.37
CA VAL A 52 -3.48 7.13 -7.65
C VAL A 52 -4.23 8.19 -8.46
N ALA A 53 -5.02 9.06 -7.83
CA ALA A 53 -5.64 10.18 -8.51
C ALA A 53 -4.57 11.14 -9.10
N GLU A 54 -3.56 11.51 -8.31
CA GLU A 54 -2.44 12.37 -8.74
C GLU A 54 -1.64 11.75 -9.90
N GLU A 55 -1.29 10.47 -9.81
CA GLU A 55 -0.55 9.75 -10.86
C GLU A 55 -1.37 9.61 -12.15
N MET A 56 -2.70 9.50 -12.04
CA MET A 56 -3.57 9.48 -13.22
C MET A 56 -3.67 10.86 -13.89
N ASP A 57 -3.69 11.94 -13.11
CA ASP A 57 -3.75 13.33 -13.60
C ASP A 57 -2.51 13.72 -14.41
N ALA A 58 -1.33 13.30 -13.94
CA ALA A 58 -0.03 13.59 -14.58
C ALA A 58 0.11 13.06 -16.03
N ASN A 59 -0.83 12.23 -16.51
CA ASN A 59 -0.79 11.59 -17.83
C ASN A 59 -1.84 12.14 -18.82
N ALA A 60 -2.18 13.43 -18.70
CA ALA A 60 -2.94 14.24 -19.67
C ALA A 60 -4.48 14.05 -19.70
N ASN A 61 -5.09 13.53 -18.64
CA ASN A 61 -6.53 13.63 -18.38
C ASN A 61 -6.73 14.24 -16.99
N VAL A 62 -7.64 15.22 -16.86
CA VAL A 62 -7.96 15.78 -15.54
C VAL A 62 -8.61 14.69 -14.70
N VAL A 63 -7.89 14.20 -13.68
CA VAL A 63 -8.41 13.19 -12.74
C VAL A 63 -8.43 13.80 -11.36
N SER A 64 -9.59 13.80 -10.71
CA SER A 64 -9.77 14.38 -9.38
C SER A 64 -10.16 13.30 -8.38
N LEU A 65 -9.55 13.36 -7.20
CA LEU A 65 -10.00 12.56 -6.06
C LEU A 65 -11.48 12.86 -5.75
N GLY A 66 -12.26 11.82 -5.53
CA GLY A 66 -13.71 11.88 -5.34
C GLY A 66 -14.51 11.91 -6.63
N LYS A 67 -13.88 12.07 -7.81
CA LYS A 67 -14.53 11.95 -9.12
C LYS A 67 -14.23 10.61 -9.74
N GLU A 68 -13.17 10.45 -10.51
CA GLU A 68 -12.87 9.20 -11.21
C GLU A 68 -12.28 8.12 -10.28
N VAL A 69 -11.46 8.56 -9.31
CA VAL A 69 -10.88 7.74 -8.24
C VAL A 69 -11.38 8.27 -6.91
N GLY A 70 -11.84 7.40 -6.02
CA GLY A 70 -12.35 7.81 -4.72
C GLY A 70 -12.07 6.79 -3.63
N TYR A 71 -12.40 7.14 -2.39
CA TYR A 71 -12.30 6.22 -1.26
C TYR A 71 -13.56 6.19 -0.39
N SER A 72 -13.72 5.12 0.38
CA SER A 72 -14.83 4.93 1.32
C SER A 72 -14.33 4.23 2.58
N ILE A 73 -14.42 4.93 3.70
CA ILE A 73 -13.96 4.47 5.01
C ILE A 73 -15.08 4.70 6.03
N PRO A 74 -14.98 4.15 7.26
CA PRO A 74 -15.98 4.43 8.28
C PRO A 74 -16.14 5.94 8.48
N PHE A 75 -17.39 6.40 8.41
CA PHE A 75 -17.83 7.80 8.59
C PHE A 75 -17.43 8.78 7.48
N GLU A 76 -16.79 8.34 6.40
CA GLU A 76 -16.34 9.22 5.34
C GLU A 76 -16.38 8.52 3.97
N ASP A 77 -17.10 9.12 3.02
CA ASP A 77 -17.26 8.60 1.66
C ASP A 77 -16.93 9.70 0.66
N MET A 78 -15.84 9.52 -0.08
CA MET A 78 -15.33 10.45 -1.10
C MET A 78 -15.43 9.78 -2.47
N ILE A 79 -16.66 9.65 -2.95
CA ILE A 79 -17.01 9.11 -4.27
C ILE A 79 -18.10 9.95 -4.92
N GLU A 80 -18.12 10.00 -6.25
CA GLU A 80 -19.15 10.66 -7.04
C GLU A 80 -19.89 9.60 -7.88
N PRO A 81 -21.19 9.38 -7.62
CA PRO A 81 -21.98 8.40 -8.37
C PRO A 81 -21.98 8.70 -9.87
N GLY A 82 -21.59 7.69 -10.66
CA GLY A 82 -21.62 7.76 -12.13
C GLY A 82 -20.30 8.23 -12.76
N THR A 83 -19.38 8.81 -12.00
CA THR A 83 -18.04 9.19 -12.48
C THR A 83 -16.94 8.33 -11.86
N THR A 84 -17.07 7.99 -10.57
CA THR A 84 -16.10 7.10 -9.92
C THR A 84 -16.13 5.74 -10.57
N PHE A 85 -14.96 5.24 -10.98
CA PHE A 85 -14.80 3.90 -11.51
C PHE A 85 -13.87 3.04 -10.64
N LEU A 86 -12.94 3.66 -9.92
CA LEU A 86 -12.02 3.01 -9.00
C LEU A 86 -12.28 3.50 -7.58
N LYS A 87 -12.73 2.59 -6.73
CA LYS A 87 -13.07 2.85 -5.34
C LYS A 87 -12.10 2.13 -4.43
N TYR A 88 -11.32 2.87 -3.66
CA TYR A 88 -10.58 2.35 -2.52
C TYR A 88 -11.50 2.28 -1.31
N LEU A 89 -11.40 1.25 -0.49
CA LEU A 89 -12.22 1.18 0.72
C LEU A 89 -11.58 0.28 1.76
N THR A 90 -12.02 0.41 3.00
CA THR A 90 -11.62 -0.57 4.03
C THR A 90 -12.34 -1.89 3.82
N ASP A 91 -11.74 -2.98 4.32
CA ASP A 91 -12.37 -4.31 4.28
C ASP A 91 -13.77 -4.31 4.91
N ASP A 92 -13.94 -3.61 6.04
CA ASP A 92 -15.22 -3.48 6.75
C ASP A 92 -16.29 -2.79 5.89
N MET A 93 -15.91 -1.75 5.14
CA MET A 93 -16.85 -1.06 4.25
C MET A 93 -17.34 -1.98 3.14
N LEU A 94 -16.46 -2.80 2.54
CA LEU A 94 -16.89 -3.77 1.53
C LEU A 94 -17.75 -4.89 2.12
N LEU A 95 -17.42 -5.34 3.34
CA LEU A 95 -18.26 -6.31 4.08
C LEU A 95 -19.65 -5.74 4.35
N GLN A 96 -19.74 -4.47 4.78
CA GLN A 96 -21.02 -3.79 4.98
C GLN A 96 -21.82 -3.66 3.69
N GLU A 97 -21.16 -3.33 2.57
CA GLU A 97 -21.82 -3.34 1.26
C GLU A 97 -22.32 -4.74 0.88
N ALA A 98 -21.59 -5.80 1.21
CA ALA A 98 -22.01 -7.18 0.95
C ALA A 98 -23.23 -7.63 1.78
N VAL A 99 -23.50 -6.97 2.91
CA VAL A 99 -24.74 -7.19 3.67
C VAL A 99 -25.95 -6.64 2.90
N ALA A 100 -25.83 -5.45 2.33
CA ALA A 100 -26.89 -4.80 1.57
C ALA A 100 -27.06 -5.41 0.16
N ASP A 101 -25.95 -5.75 -0.50
CA ASP A 101 -25.90 -6.42 -1.79
C ASP A 101 -25.04 -7.69 -1.71
N PRO A 102 -25.64 -8.85 -1.36
CA PRO A 102 -24.92 -10.11 -1.22
C PRO A 102 -24.24 -10.65 -2.49
N ASN A 103 -24.51 -10.04 -3.65
CA ASN A 103 -23.88 -10.40 -4.91
C ASN A 103 -22.90 -9.33 -5.41
N LEU A 104 -22.73 -8.23 -4.67
CA LEU A 104 -21.81 -7.14 -4.99
C LEU A 104 -21.95 -6.71 -6.46
N GLN A 105 -23.18 -6.52 -6.93
CA GLN A 105 -23.51 -6.38 -8.34
C GLN A 105 -22.90 -5.15 -8.99
N ARG A 106 -22.67 -4.10 -8.19
CA ARG A 106 -22.02 -2.85 -8.58
C ARG A 106 -20.57 -3.05 -9.04
N TYR A 107 -19.91 -4.13 -8.64
CA TYR A 107 -18.52 -4.37 -8.94
C TYR A 107 -18.34 -5.37 -10.10
N SER A 108 -17.41 -5.06 -10.99
CA SER A 108 -16.91 -5.98 -12.01
C SER A 108 -15.65 -6.72 -11.55
N THR A 109 -14.87 -6.06 -10.70
CA THR A 109 -13.60 -6.54 -10.17
C THR A 109 -13.46 -6.10 -8.72
N ILE A 110 -13.01 -7.00 -7.87
CA ILE A 110 -12.63 -6.73 -6.49
C ILE A 110 -11.16 -7.12 -6.33
N ILE A 111 -10.39 -6.20 -5.77
CA ILE A 111 -9.00 -6.38 -5.41
C ILE A 111 -8.97 -6.39 -3.88
N VAL A 112 -8.51 -7.49 -3.30
CA VAL A 112 -8.19 -7.56 -1.86
C VAL A 112 -6.70 -7.32 -1.74
N ASP A 113 -6.33 -6.16 -1.21
CA ASP A 113 -4.94 -5.77 -1.07
C ASP A 113 -4.40 -6.03 0.33
N GLU A 114 -3.09 -6.07 0.45
CA GLU A 114 -2.37 -6.30 1.71
C GLU A 114 -2.90 -7.51 2.50
N ALA A 115 -3.30 -8.57 1.79
CA ALA A 115 -3.82 -9.79 2.41
C ALA A 115 -2.79 -10.51 3.30
N HIS A 116 -1.54 -10.04 3.29
CA HIS A 116 -0.48 -10.49 4.19
C HIS A 116 -0.64 -9.95 5.62
N GLU A 117 -1.38 -8.86 5.85
CA GLU A 117 -1.68 -8.35 7.19
C GLU A 117 -2.63 -9.27 7.97
N ARG A 118 -3.37 -10.15 7.27
CA ARG A 118 -4.22 -11.21 7.86
C ARG A 118 -5.18 -10.71 8.95
N THR A 119 -5.80 -9.56 8.71
CA THR A 119 -6.84 -9.06 9.61
C THR A 119 -8.07 -9.98 9.59
N LEU A 120 -8.86 -9.95 10.66
CA LEU A 120 -10.13 -10.70 10.73
C LEU A 120 -11.09 -10.31 9.60
N ALA A 121 -11.20 -9.00 9.31
CA ALA A 121 -12.06 -8.48 8.27
C ALA A 121 -11.63 -9.01 6.88
N THR A 122 -10.33 -8.99 6.59
CA THR A 122 -9.77 -9.52 5.33
C THR A 122 -10.09 -11.00 5.15
N ASP A 123 -9.87 -11.82 6.19
CA ASP A 123 -10.10 -13.27 6.14
C ASP A 123 -11.60 -13.59 5.94
N ILE A 124 -12.50 -12.87 6.62
CA ILE A 124 -13.95 -12.99 6.43
C ILE A 124 -14.34 -12.57 5.01
N LEU A 125 -13.81 -11.45 4.52
CA LEU A 125 -14.08 -10.92 3.20
C LEU A 125 -13.67 -11.91 2.11
N ILE A 126 -12.47 -12.48 2.19
CA ILE A 126 -12.00 -13.50 1.24
C ILE A 126 -12.93 -14.73 1.25
N GLY A 127 -13.37 -15.17 2.42
CA GLY A 127 -14.34 -16.26 2.57
C GLY A 127 -15.68 -15.97 1.90
N LEU A 128 -16.22 -14.76 2.11
CA LEU A 128 -17.45 -14.27 1.49
C LEU A 128 -17.29 -14.19 -0.03
N LEU A 129 -16.21 -13.57 -0.52
CA LEU A 129 -15.96 -13.39 -1.95
C LEU A 129 -15.83 -14.72 -2.68
N LYS A 130 -15.23 -15.74 -2.05
CA LYS A 130 -15.21 -17.10 -2.60
C LYS A 130 -16.61 -17.68 -2.80
N MET A 131 -17.58 -17.36 -1.94
CA MET A 131 -18.97 -17.74 -2.12
C MET A 131 -19.63 -16.93 -3.24
N VAL A 132 -19.37 -15.62 -3.32
CA VAL A 132 -19.89 -14.74 -4.37
C VAL A 132 -19.41 -15.19 -5.75
N LEU A 133 -18.13 -15.54 -5.91
CA LEU A 133 -17.56 -16.02 -7.17
C LEU A 133 -18.26 -17.28 -7.73
N LYS A 134 -18.84 -18.12 -6.86
CA LYS A 134 -19.65 -19.27 -7.31
C LYS A 134 -20.97 -18.83 -7.94
N ARG A 135 -21.55 -17.71 -7.49
CA ARG A 135 -22.81 -17.14 -7.97
C ARG A 135 -22.62 -16.14 -9.12
N ARG A 136 -21.49 -15.43 -9.13
CA ARG A 136 -21.12 -14.37 -10.08
C ARG A 136 -19.91 -14.79 -10.92
N PRO A 137 -20.11 -15.59 -11.99
CA PRO A 137 -19.02 -16.02 -12.86
C PRO A 137 -18.41 -14.86 -13.68
N ASP A 138 -19.08 -13.69 -13.72
CA ASP A 138 -18.63 -12.46 -14.34
C ASP A 138 -17.72 -11.61 -13.43
N LEU A 139 -17.74 -11.84 -12.11
CA LEU A 139 -16.94 -11.09 -11.14
C LEU A 139 -15.49 -11.57 -11.16
N LYS A 140 -14.55 -10.64 -11.27
CA LYS A 140 -13.12 -10.91 -11.13
C LYS A 140 -12.66 -10.65 -9.70
N LEU A 141 -11.89 -11.57 -9.14
CA LEU A 141 -11.22 -11.39 -7.86
C LEU A 141 -9.70 -11.43 -8.07
N ILE A 142 -9.03 -10.41 -7.54
CA ILE A 142 -7.59 -10.31 -7.42
C ILE A 142 -7.27 -10.25 -5.93
N ILE A 143 -6.29 -11.04 -5.49
CA ILE A 143 -5.80 -10.98 -4.11
C ILE A 143 -4.31 -10.70 -4.18
N MET A 144 -3.90 -9.59 -3.58
CA MET A 144 -2.54 -9.07 -3.57
C MET A 144 -1.92 -9.27 -2.18
N SER A 145 -0.63 -9.61 -2.18
CA SER A 145 0.09 -9.95 -0.96
C SER A 145 1.60 -9.89 -1.17
N ALA A 146 2.32 -9.49 -0.12
CA ALA A 146 3.77 -9.44 -0.06
C ALA A 146 4.43 -10.79 0.28
N THR A 147 3.81 -11.58 1.17
CA THR A 147 4.49 -12.68 1.89
C THR A 147 3.61 -13.91 2.13
N LEU A 148 2.41 -13.98 1.56
CA LEU A 148 1.51 -15.13 1.78
C LEU A 148 2.16 -16.46 1.31
N ASP A 149 1.93 -17.55 2.06
CA ASP A 149 2.25 -18.91 1.60
C ASP A 149 1.37 -19.25 0.38
N ASP A 150 1.93 -18.96 -0.80
CA ASP A 150 1.30 -19.04 -2.11
C ASP A 150 0.56 -20.36 -2.33
N ALA A 151 1.06 -21.47 -1.79
CA ALA A 151 0.51 -22.79 -2.04
C ALA A 151 -0.81 -23.04 -1.31
N LYS A 152 -0.88 -22.70 -0.01
CA LYS A 152 -2.09 -22.91 0.80
C LYS A 152 -3.19 -21.96 0.38
N PHE A 153 -2.84 -20.69 0.17
CA PHE A 153 -3.80 -19.67 -0.19
C PHE A 153 -4.37 -19.90 -1.60
N ARG A 154 -3.51 -20.27 -2.55
CA ARG A 154 -3.95 -20.68 -3.89
C ARG A 154 -4.88 -21.88 -3.87
N LYS A 155 -4.58 -22.89 -3.04
CA LYS A 155 -5.48 -24.05 -2.87
C LYS A 155 -6.82 -23.61 -2.29
N TYR A 156 -6.83 -22.71 -1.32
CA TYR A 156 -8.05 -22.21 -0.69
C TYR A 156 -8.96 -21.50 -1.69
N ILE A 157 -8.45 -20.55 -2.48
CA ILE A 157 -9.30 -19.74 -3.36
C ILE A 157 -9.68 -20.44 -4.69
N SER A 158 -8.99 -21.53 -5.02
CA SER A 158 -9.29 -22.32 -6.22
C SER A 158 -10.75 -22.82 -6.22
N LEU A 159 -11.43 -22.69 -7.37
CA LEU A 159 -12.83 -23.04 -7.53
C LEU A 159 -12.97 -24.38 -8.26
N GLY A 160 -13.35 -25.41 -7.52
CA GLY A 160 -13.50 -26.78 -8.04
C GLY A 160 -12.17 -27.30 -8.59
N ARG A 161 -12.14 -27.64 -9.89
CA ARG A 161 -10.93 -28.11 -10.58
C ARG A 161 -10.06 -26.98 -11.13
N GLN A 162 -10.54 -25.74 -11.14
CA GLN A 162 -9.76 -24.62 -11.66
C GLN A 162 -8.84 -24.10 -10.56
N LYS A 163 -7.54 -24.38 -10.74
CA LYS A 163 -6.51 -23.71 -9.95
C LYS A 163 -6.49 -22.24 -10.32
N ALA A 164 -6.48 -21.38 -9.31
CA ALA A 164 -6.24 -19.99 -9.55
C ALA A 164 -4.78 -19.78 -10.05
N PRO A 165 -4.57 -18.94 -11.08
CA PRO A 165 -3.25 -18.47 -11.49
C PRO A 165 -2.54 -17.81 -10.34
N LEU A 166 -1.22 -17.90 -10.38
CA LEU A 166 -0.30 -17.21 -9.50
C LEU A 166 0.63 -16.39 -10.39
N PHE A 167 0.65 -15.09 -10.18
CA PHE A 167 1.62 -14.19 -10.80
C PHE A 167 2.53 -13.67 -9.71
N THR A 168 3.82 -13.97 -9.83
CA THR A 168 4.87 -13.44 -8.94
C THR A 168 5.63 -12.38 -9.71
N LEU A 169 5.67 -11.16 -9.18
CA LEU A 169 6.56 -10.14 -9.71
C LEU A 169 7.93 -10.26 -9.07
N PRO A 170 9.03 -10.20 -9.84
CA PRO A 170 10.36 -10.16 -9.26
C PRO A 170 10.52 -8.84 -8.51
N SER A 171 10.73 -8.91 -7.19
CA SER A 171 11.21 -7.75 -6.45
C SER A 171 12.70 -7.58 -6.73
N ARG A 172 13.12 -6.34 -7.06
CA ARG A 172 14.52 -5.96 -7.00
C ARG A 172 14.77 -5.46 -5.59
N ALA A 173 15.09 -6.37 -4.67
CA ALA A 173 15.67 -5.97 -3.41
C ALA A 173 17.11 -5.53 -3.69
N PHE A 174 17.44 -4.29 -3.37
CA PHE A 174 18.83 -3.87 -3.30
C PHE A 174 19.46 -4.52 -2.06
N PRO A 175 20.75 -4.90 -2.11
CA PRO A 175 21.42 -5.42 -0.92
C PRO A 175 21.36 -4.37 0.19
N VAL A 176 20.90 -4.78 1.38
CA VAL A 176 20.86 -3.94 2.59
C VAL A 176 21.86 -4.51 3.58
N GLU A 177 22.73 -3.66 4.11
CA GLU A 177 23.65 -4.03 5.19
C GLU A 177 22.91 -3.98 6.54
N ILE A 178 23.15 -4.99 7.38
CA ILE A 178 22.45 -5.13 8.68
C ILE A 178 23.47 -5.00 9.79
N PHE A 179 23.23 -4.05 10.69
CA PHE A 179 24.04 -3.81 11.87
C PHE A 179 23.28 -4.23 13.13
N TYR A 180 23.99 -4.84 14.08
CA TYR A 180 23.46 -5.28 15.35
C TYR A 180 24.24 -4.63 16.50
N THR A 181 23.54 -4.27 17.57
CA THR A 181 24.21 -3.92 18.83
C THR A 181 24.89 -5.16 19.41
N ARG A 182 25.99 -4.95 20.15
CA ARG A 182 26.72 -6.06 20.78
C ARG A 182 25.96 -6.65 21.96
N GLU A 183 25.25 -5.78 22.68
CA GLU A 183 24.44 -6.11 23.84
C GLU A 183 23.06 -5.44 23.71
N PRO A 184 22.02 -5.94 24.39
CA PRO A 184 20.71 -5.30 24.40
C PRO A 184 20.79 -3.90 25.02
N GLU A 185 20.21 -2.91 24.34
CA GLU A 185 20.14 -1.55 24.85
C GLU A 185 19.03 -1.44 25.91
N PRO A 186 19.32 -0.88 27.11
CA PRO A 186 18.31 -0.70 28.15
C PRO A 186 17.29 0.39 27.80
N ASP A 187 17.71 1.39 27.01
CA ASP A 187 16.88 2.45 26.47
C ASP A 187 17.01 2.46 24.94
N TYR A 188 16.09 1.76 24.28
CA TYR A 188 16.11 1.65 22.82
C TYR A 188 15.72 2.95 22.12
N LEU A 189 14.92 3.81 22.76
CA LEU A 189 14.47 5.06 22.18
C LEU A 189 15.66 6.02 22.06
N GLU A 190 16.41 6.17 23.14
CA GLU A 190 17.61 7.00 23.14
C GLU A 190 18.68 6.44 22.18
N ALA A 191 18.93 5.13 22.21
CA ALA A 191 19.86 4.48 21.28
C ALA A 191 19.45 4.66 19.81
N ALA A 192 18.15 4.60 19.51
CA ALA A 192 17.62 4.85 18.18
C ALA A 192 17.85 6.30 17.71
N ILE A 193 17.56 7.29 18.56
CA ILE A 193 17.78 8.71 18.26
C ILE A 193 19.27 8.97 17.99
N LEU A 194 20.16 8.46 18.84
CA LEU A 194 21.60 8.58 18.64
C LEU A 194 22.07 7.92 17.34
N THR A 195 21.48 6.78 16.97
CA THR A 195 21.77 6.10 15.71
C THR A 195 21.36 6.94 14.51
N VAL A 196 20.18 7.58 14.56
CA VAL A 196 19.73 8.49 13.49
C VAL A 196 20.70 9.65 13.30
N LEU A 197 21.14 10.28 14.38
CA LEU A 197 22.07 11.42 14.34
C LEU A 197 23.46 11.00 13.85
N MET A 198 23.91 9.81 14.25
CA MET A 198 25.17 9.23 13.77
C MET A 198 25.11 8.97 12.25
N VAL A 199 24.03 8.34 11.76
CA VAL A 199 23.82 8.07 10.33
C VAL A 199 23.78 9.39 9.56
N HIS A 200 23.00 10.37 10.01
CA HIS A 200 22.90 11.70 9.37
C HIS A 200 24.25 12.40 9.23
N ARG A 201 25.17 12.17 10.18
CA ARG A 201 26.49 12.80 10.20
C ARG A 201 27.54 12.08 9.33
N VAL A 202 27.45 10.75 9.24
CA VAL A 202 28.52 9.92 8.67
C VAL A 202 28.20 9.41 7.28
N GLU A 203 26.93 9.09 7.01
CA GLU A 203 26.51 8.50 5.75
C GLU A 203 26.23 9.55 4.68
N ASP A 204 26.24 9.12 3.42
CA ASP A 204 25.88 9.95 2.28
C ASP A 204 24.40 10.39 2.33
N PRO A 205 24.01 11.45 1.59
CA PRO A 205 22.64 11.95 1.59
C PRO A 205 21.59 10.88 1.28
N GLY A 206 20.61 10.74 2.16
CA GLY A 206 19.48 9.82 2.02
C GLY A 206 18.45 9.99 3.13
N ASP A 207 17.26 9.40 2.93
CA ASP A 207 16.19 9.44 3.92
C ASP A 207 16.40 8.37 5.01
N ILE A 208 16.06 8.71 6.25
CA ILE A 208 16.14 7.80 7.40
C ILE A 208 14.74 7.40 7.83
N LEU A 209 14.47 6.10 7.84
CA LEU A 209 13.23 5.52 8.37
C LEU A 209 13.47 4.92 9.75
N LEU A 210 12.90 5.56 10.78
CA LEU A 210 12.92 5.07 12.15
C LEU A 210 11.56 4.45 12.54
N PHE A 211 11.60 3.23 13.07
CA PHE A 211 10.43 2.54 13.62
C PHE A 211 10.39 2.67 15.15
N LEU A 212 9.28 3.20 15.67
CA LEU A 212 9.01 3.37 17.11
C LEU A 212 7.64 2.77 17.44
N THR A 213 7.38 2.52 18.73
CA THR A 213 6.22 1.74 19.13
C THR A 213 5.00 2.59 19.44
N GLU A 214 5.20 3.77 20.03
CA GLU A 214 4.12 4.63 20.52
C GLU A 214 4.15 6.03 19.89
N GLU A 215 2.99 6.68 19.81
CA GLU A 215 2.90 8.06 19.30
C GLU A 215 3.67 9.05 20.19
N GLU A 216 3.66 8.85 21.52
CA GLU A 216 4.41 9.68 22.45
C GLU A 216 5.92 9.56 22.20
N GLU A 217 6.43 8.34 22.00
CA GLU A 217 7.83 8.09 21.63
C GLU A 217 8.19 8.75 20.29
N ILE A 218 7.30 8.68 19.29
CA ILE A 218 7.50 9.33 17.99
C ILE A 218 7.63 10.84 18.17
N GLN A 219 6.74 11.45 18.94
CA GLN A 219 6.78 12.89 19.17
C GLN A 219 8.02 13.32 19.97
N GLU A 220 8.43 12.53 20.96
CA GLU A 220 9.66 12.76 21.72
C GLU A 220 10.90 12.66 20.82
N ALA A 221 11.00 11.60 20.02
CA ALA A 221 12.10 11.39 19.09
C ALA A 221 12.20 12.53 18.08
N CYS A 222 11.09 12.96 17.46
CA CYS A 222 11.10 14.09 16.53
C CYS A 222 11.61 15.38 17.18
N LYS A 223 11.19 15.68 18.42
CA LYS A 223 11.64 16.87 19.15
C LYS A 223 13.14 16.81 19.45
N LYS A 224 13.63 15.68 19.97
CA LYS A 224 15.04 15.48 20.30
C LYS A 224 15.92 15.54 19.05
N ILE A 225 15.55 14.81 18.00
CA ILE A 225 16.27 14.79 16.72
C ILE A 225 16.35 16.19 16.11
N ALA A 226 15.24 16.95 16.09
CA ALA A 226 15.25 18.31 15.56
C ALA A 226 16.18 19.25 16.36
N SER A 227 16.11 19.18 17.69
CA SER A 227 16.97 20.00 18.57
C SER A 227 18.46 19.68 18.37
N GLU A 228 18.82 18.40 18.32
CA GLU A 228 20.22 17.98 18.17
C GLU A 228 20.74 18.19 16.74
N ALA A 229 19.89 18.05 15.72
CA ALA A 229 20.26 18.35 14.34
C ALA A 229 20.59 19.84 14.17
N ASP A 230 19.81 20.74 14.77
CA ASP A 230 20.10 22.18 14.76
C ASP A 230 21.46 22.48 15.43
N GLU A 231 21.78 21.80 16.53
CA GLU A 231 23.10 21.92 17.17
C GLU A 231 24.24 21.41 16.27
N LEU A 232 24.04 20.29 15.57
CA LEU A 232 25.03 19.74 14.64
C LEU A 232 25.30 20.68 13.46
N ILE A 233 24.27 21.27 12.88
CA ILE A 233 24.39 22.26 11.79
C ILE A 233 25.17 23.49 12.25
N ASN A 234 24.94 23.95 13.49
CA ASN A 234 25.68 25.08 14.06
C ASN A 234 27.17 24.76 14.28
N GLN A 235 27.52 23.48 14.48
CA GLN A 235 28.90 23.04 14.69
C GLN A 235 29.66 22.79 13.39
N ASP A 236 28.99 22.25 12.36
CA ASP A 236 29.60 21.93 11.06
C ASP A 236 28.67 22.28 9.88
N PRO A 237 28.49 23.59 9.60
CA PRO A 237 27.53 24.08 8.61
C PRO A 237 27.91 23.76 7.17
N ASP A 238 29.17 23.41 6.90
CA ASP A 238 29.65 23.14 5.54
C ASP A 238 29.41 21.68 5.12
N ASN A 239 29.25 20.75 6.08
CA ASN A 239 29.09 19.32 5.81
C ASN A 239 27.72 18.75 6.23
N ILE A 240 27.00 19.41 7.15
CA ILE A 240 25.74 18.89 7.69
C ILE A 240 24.55 19.70 7.15
N GLY A 241 23.69 19.03 6.38
CA GLY A 241 22.45 19.59 5.87
C GLY A 241 21.31 19.60 6.90
N PRO A 242 20.21 20.32 6.62
CA PRO A 242 19.03 20.34 7.48
C PRO A 242 18.41 18.94 7.59
N LEU A 243 18.06 18.52 8.81
CA LEU A 243 17.31 17.31 9.08
C LEU A 243 15.87 17.67 9.46
N VAL A 244 14.90 17.27 8.62
CA VAL A 244 13.49 17.50 8.89
C VAL A 244 12.84 16.20 9.31
N SER A 245 12.43 16.10 10.57
CA SER A 245 11.64 14.96 11.05
C SER A 245 10.15 15.22 10.84
N SER A 246 9.47 14.34 10.11
CA SER A 246 8.01 14.34 10.02
C SER A 246 7.44 13.09 10.69
N SER A 247 6.52 13.26 11.63
CA SER A 247 5.71 12.15 12.14
C SER A 247 4.70 11.75 11.07
N GLY A 248 4.79 10.53 10.58
CA GLY A 248 3.82 9.97 9.64
C GLY A 248 3.58 8.50 9.95
N PHE A 249 2.34 8.04 9.79
CA PHE A 249 2.10 6.61 9.61
C PHE A 249 2.69 6.24 8.25
N LEU A 250 3.91 5.70 8.24
CA LEU A 250 4.45 5.07 7.06
C LEU A 250 3.61 3.83 6.76
N ILE A 251 2.64 4.01 5.88
CA ILE A 251 2.21 2.91 5.04
C ILE A 251 3.45 2.54 4.22
N PRO A 252 3.82 1.26 4.13
CA PRO A 252 4.91 0.80 3.27
C PRO A 252 4.49 0.96 1.80
N LEU A 253 4.42 2.20 1.33
CA LEU A 253 4.22 2.56 -0.06
C LEU A 253 5.60 2.59 -0.71
N LEU A 254 6.09 1.40 -1.05
CA LEU A 254 7.14 1.23 -2.04
C LEU A 254 6.70 1.92 -3.34
N LEU A 255 7.24 3.11 -3.60
CA LEU A 255 7.92 3.44 -4.85
C LEU A 255 8.60 4.81 -4.76
N HIS A 256 9.91 4.77 -5.01
CA HIS A 256 10.81 5.89 -5.26
C HIS A 256 10.25 6.90 -6.27
N ASP A 257 10.51 8.18 -5.99
CA ASP A 257 10.66 9.20 -7.01
C ASP A 257 11.87 8.87 -7.92
N ASP A 258 11.60 8.98 -9.22
CA ASP A 258 12.46 8.62 -10.35
C ASP A 258 13.51 9.73 -10.65
N GLN A 259 14.24 10.18 -9.62
CA GLN A 259 15.27 11.23 -9.74
C GLN A 259 16.52 10.96 -8.88
N ALA A 260 16.98 9.71 -8.76
CA ALA A 260 18.36 9.45 -8.31
C ALA A 260 19.31 9.54 -9.51
N VAL A 261 19.94 10.69 -9.68
CA VAL A 261 21.02 10.90 -10.64
C VAL A 261 22.14 9.91 -10.33
N HIS A 262 22.35 8.98 -11.27
CA HIS A 262 23.44 8.02 -11.30
C HIS A 262 24.81 8.65 -11.05
N ARG A 263 25.58 8.03 -10.13
CA ARG A 263 27.03 7.89 -10.28
C ARG A 263 27.48 6.51 -9.83
N ASP A 264 27.89 5.71 -10.80
CA ASP A 264 28.73 4.53 -10.59
C ASP A 264 30.07 4.96 -9.98
N VAL A 265 30.51 4.27 -8.93
CA VAL A 265 31.93 4.26 -8.55
C VAL A 265 32.37 2.80 -8.44
N LYS A 266 33.43 2.50 -9.19
CA LYS A 266 34.17 1.23 -9.22
C LYS A 266 34.95 0.98 -7.95
#